data_AF-E9HWC3-F1
#
_entry.id   AF-E9HWC3-F1
#
_cell.length_a   1.000
_cell.length_b   1.000
_cell.length_c   1.000
_cell.angle_alpha   90.00
_cell.angle_beta   90.00
_cell.angle_gamma   90.00
#
_symmetry.space_group_name_H-M   'P 1'
#
loop_
_entity.id
_entity.type
_entity.pdbx_description
1 polymer ?
#
loop_
_entity_poly.entity_id
_entity_poly.type
_entity_poly.pdbx_seq_one_letter_code
_entity_poly.pdbx_strand_id
1 'polypeptide(L)'
;DAIGFICAFYGCLHAGVVPVPIEVPLTRLDTGSQQIGFLLVSHGVQVALTSYIYLKGLPKTTSSGEVIAFKRWTKLHWCVTDNLINPPKDWQPPPKLRTIRRPILR
;
A
#
# COMPACT_ATOMS: atom_id res chain seq x y z
N ASP A 1 -12.58 -2.47 3.18
CA ASP A 1 -13.93 -2.28 2.62
C ASP A 1 -13.81 -1.40 1.37
N ALA A 2 -14.87 -1.27 0.57
CA ALA A 2 -14.83 -0.50 -0.68
C ALA A 2 -14.59 1.01 -0.45
N ILE A 3 -15.07 1.56 0.66
CA ILE A 3 -14.89 2.98 0.98
C ILE A 3 -13.43 3.28 1.31
N GLY A 4 -12.79 2.45 2.14
CA GLY A 4 -11.36 2.55 2.46
C GLY A 4 -10.49 2.50 1.20
N PHE A 5 -10.81 1.60 0.26
CA PHE A 5 -10.10 1.52 -1.02
C PHE A 5 -10.27 2.80 -1.85
N ILE A 6 -11.51 3.29 -2.01
CA ILE A 6 -11.82 4.51 -2.77
C ILE A 6 -11.13 5.73 -2.14
N CYS A 7 -11.20 5.87 -0.81
CA CYS A 7 -10.55 6.95 -0.07
C CYS A 7 -9.03 6.90 -0.23
N ALA A 8 -8.41 5.72 -0.10
CA ALA A 8 -6.98 5.56 -0.32
C ALA A 8 -6.59 5.90 -1.77
N PHE A 9 -7.39 5.46 -2.75
CA PHE A 9 -7.18 5.75 -4.17
C PHE A 9 -7.17 7.23 -4.47
N TYR A 10 -8.23 7.95 -4.07
CA TYR A 10 -8.29 9.38 -4.28
C TYR A 10 -7.26 10.13 -3.45
N GLY A 11 -6.94 9.66 -2.23
CA GLY A 11 -5.85 10.21 -1.41
C GLY A 11 -4.51 10.21 -2.15
N CYS A 12 -4.18 9.13 -2.87
CA CYS A 12 -2.99 9.06 -3.72
C CYS A 12 -3.03 10.10 -4.83
N LEU A 13 -4.14 10.19 -5.57
CA LEU A 13 -4.29 11.16 -6.66
C LEU A 13 -4.20 12.60 -6.16
N HIS A 14 -4.81 12.91 -5.01
CA HIS A 14 -4.73 14.22 -4.37
C HIS A 14 -3.29 14.57 -3.98
N ALA A 15 -2.50 13.59 -3.54
CA ALA A 15 -1.08 13.76 -3.23
C ALA A 15 -0.14 13.74 -4.46
N GLY A 16 -0.68 13.60 -5.68
CA GLY A 16 0.12 13.52 -6.91
C GLY A 16 0.86 12.20 -7.09
N VAL A 17 0.35 11.13 -6.47
CA VAL A 17 0.96 9.80 -6.38
C VAL A 17 0.07 8.84 -7.20
N VAL A 18 0.63 8.08 -8.14
CA VAL A 18 -0.17 7.19 -9.02
C VAL A 18 -0.42 5.85 -8.32
N PRO A 19 -1.66 5.54 -7.89
CA PRO A 19 -1.96 4.29 -7.21
C PRO A 19 -1.78 3.06 -8.11
N VAL A 20 -1.19 2.00 -7.55
CA VAL A 20 -1.13 0.67 -8.17
C VAL A 20 -2.03 -0.27 -7.35
N PRO A 21 -3.27 -0.53 -7.77
CA PRO A 21 -4.15 -1.46 -7.07
C PRO A 21 -3.63 -2.89 -7.24
N ILE A 22 -3.42 -3.59 -6.12
CA ILE A 22 -3.03 -5.00 -6.13
C ILE A 22 -3.90 -5.77 -5.14
N GLU A 23 -4.14 -7.04 -5.45
CA GLU A 23 -4.64 -7.98 -4.45
C GLU A 23 -3.44 -8.68 -3.81
N VAL A 24 -3.12 -8.34 -2.56
CA VAL A 24 -2.02 -9.02 -1.85
C VAL A 24 -2.42 -10.47 -1.60
N PRO A 25 -1.55 -11.46 -1.90
CA PRO A 25 -1.85 -12.86 -1.68
C PRO A 25 -1.99 -13.15 -0.18
N LEU A 26 -3.09 -13.79 0.21
CA LEU A 26 -3.39 -14.19 1.59
C LEU A 26 -2.68 -15.51 1.98
N THR A 27 -2.22 -16.29 1.01
CA THR A 27 -1.49 -17.54 1.20
C THR A 27 -0.10 -17.45 0.56
N ARG A 28 0.81 -18.34 0.99
CA ARG A 28 2.12 -18.48 0.32
C ARG A 28 1.85 -19.03 -1.09
N LEU A 29 2.06 -18.22 -2.13
CA LEU A 29 1.87 -18.58 -3.53
C LEU A 29 3.09 -18.18 -4.34
N ASP A 30 3.55 -19.04 -5.25
CA ASP A 30 4.83 -18.83 -5.94
C ASP A 30 4.69 -18.02 -7.25
N THR A 31 3.67 -18.28 -8.08
CA THR A 31 3.61 -17.66 -9.42
C THR A 31 2.95 -16.28 -9.42
N GLY A 32 1.77 -16.14 -8.79
CA GLY A 32 1.07 -14.85 -8.72
C GLY A 32 1.80 -13.81 -7.88
N SER A 33 2.45 -14.22 -6.79
CA SER A 33 3.25 -13.30 -5.96
C SER A 33 4.48 -12.77 -6.72
N GLN A 34 5.08 -13.56 -7.61
CA GLN A 34 6.21 -13.11 -8.42
C GLN A 34 5.81 -12.04 -9.44
N GLN A 35 4.64 -12.17 -10.07
CA GLN A 35 4.12 -11.15 -10.99
C GLN A 35 3.85 -9.84 -10.27
N ILE A 36 3.24 -9.91 -9.09
CA ILE A 36 3.02 -8.73 -8.24
C ILE A 36 4.39 -8.14 -7.86
N GLY A 37 5.34 -8.94 -7.40
CA GLY A 37 6.69 -8.47 -7.05
C GLY A 37 7.37 -7.73 -8.20
N PHE A 38 7.29 -8.28 -9.43
CA PHE A 38 7.79 -7.61 -10.63
C PHE A 38 7.10 -6.26 -10.87
N LEU A 39 5.77 -6.18 -10.72
CA LEU A 39 5.02 -4.93 -10.82
C LEU A 39 5.53 -3.90 -9.81
N LEU A 40 5.69 -4.29 -8.54
CA LEU A 40 6.10 -3.39 -7.46
C LEU A 40 7.50 -2.82 -7.70
N VAL A 41 8.44 -3.68 -8.08
CA VAL A 41 9.82 -3.28 -8.39
C VAL A 41 9.84 -2.36 -9.62
N SER A 42 9.15 -2.74 -10.70
CA SER A 42 9.13 -1.96 -11.95
C SER A 42 8.50 -0.57 -11.80
N HIS A 43 7.59 -0.43 -10.82
CA HIS A 43 6.93 0.84 -10.51
C HIS A 43 7.54 1.57 -9.32
N GLY A 44 8.66 1.06 -8.76
CA GLY A 44 9.36 1.70 -7.65
C GLY A 44 8.50 1.87 -6.39
N VAL A 45 7.56 0.94 -6.16
CA VAL A 45 6.63 1.09 -5.04
C VAL A 45 7.31 0.78 -3.71
N GLN A 46 7.09 1.66 -2.74
CA GLN A 46 7.67 1.59 -1.40
C GLN A 46 6.63 1.65 -0.28
N VAL A 47 5.40 2.07 -0.58
CA VAL A 47 4.32 2.27 0.40
C VAL A 47 3.10 1.48 -0.02
N ALA A 48 2.44 0.80 0.92
CA ALA A 48 1.16 0.13 0.72
C ALA A 48 0.10 0.70 1.67
N LEU A 49 -0.97 1.23 1.10
CA LEU A 49 -2.17 1.64 1.84
C LEU A 49 -3.09 0.42 1.99
N THR A 50 -3.55 0.14 3.20
CA THR A 50 -4.41 -0.99 3.52
C THR A 50 -5.27 -0.67 4.74
N SER A 51 -6.35 -1.42 4.97
CA SER A 51 -7.00 -1.42 6.28
C SER A 51 -6.34 -2.38 7.27
N TYR A 52 -6.64 -2.20 8.55
CA TYR A 52 -6.20 -3.01 9.68
C TYR A 52 -6.64 -4.46 9.56
N ILE A 53 -7.87 -4.68 9.08
CA ILE A 53 -8.43 -6.02 8.85
C ILE A 53 -7.59 -6.76 7.81
N TYR A 54 -7.29 -6.12 6.67
CA TYR A 54 -6.49 -6.74 5.62
C TYR A 54 -5.04 -6.94 6.03
N LEU A 55 -4.44 -5.99 6.77
CA LEU A 55 -3.06 -6.09 7.25
C LEU A 55 -2.90 -7.26 8.24
N LYS A 56 -3.86 -7.47 9.13
CA LYS A 56 -3.87 -8.60 10.07
C LYS A 56 -4.00 -9.95 9.37
N GLY A 57 -4.73 -10.01 8.27
CA GLY A 57 -4.90 -11.22 7.47
C GLY A 57 -3.69 -11.62 6.62
N LEU A 58 -2.64 -10.79 6.57
CA LEU A 58 -1.44 -11.12 5.81
C LEU A 58 -0.58 -12.16 6.53
N PRO A 59 0.12 -13.03 5.79
CA PRO A 59 1.07 -13.95 6.40
C PRO A 59 2.19 -13.18 7.11
N LYS A 60 2.48 -13.57 8.35
CA LYS A 60 3.50 -12.95 9.20
C LYS A 60 4.60 -13.93 9.56
N THR A 61 5.80 -13.40 9.76
CA THR A 61 6.96 -14.17 10.22
C THR A 61 6.71 -14.57 11.68
N THR A 62 6.86 -15.86 12.01
CA THR A 62 6.62 -16.38 13.36
C THR A 62 7.53 -15.75 14.42
N SER A 63 8.72 -15.30 14.05
CA SER A 63 9.72 -14.73 14.95
C SER A 63 9.58 -13.23 15.20
N SER A 64 9.16 -12.43 14.21
CA SER A 64 9.07 -10.95 14.34
C SER A 64 7.64 -10.41 14.32
N GLY A 65 6.65 -11.20 13.92
CA GLY A 65 5.27 -10.74 13.72
C GLY A 65 5.10 -9.75 12.55
N GLU A 66 6.16 -9.47 11.79
CA GLU A 66 6.13 -8.65 10.59
C GLU A 66 5.54 -9.42 9.42
N VAL A 67 4.89 -8.70 8.49
CA VAL A 67 4.41 -9.28 7.23
C VAL A 67 5.59 -9.92 6.50
N ILE A 68 5.42 -11.16 6.03
CA ILE A 68 6.49 -11.87 5.34
C ILE A 68 6.97 -11.06 4.12
N ALA A 69 8.28 -11.04 3.91
CA ALA A 69 8.84 -10.55 2.66
C ALA A 69 8.57 -11.58 1.56
N PHE A 70 7.68 -11.26 0.64
CA PHE A 70 7.46 -12.08 -0.55
C PHE A 70 8.69 -12.00 -1.47
N LYS A 71 9.04 -13.12 -2.10
CA LYS A 71 10.19 -13.19 -3.02
C LYS A 71 9.99 -12.17 -4.16
N ARG A 72 11.03 -11.37 -4.45
CA ARG A 72 11.03 -10.28 -5.46
C ARG A 72 10.15 -9.06 -5.13
N TRP A 73 9.54 -8.99 -3.94
CA TRP A 73 8.87 -7.76 -3.52
C TRP A 73 9.89 -6.78 -2.96
N THR A 74 9.66 -5.49 -3.17
CA THR A 74 10.35 -4.44 -2.42
C THR A 74 9.89 -4.49 -0.97
N LYS A 75 10.73 -4.04 -0.03
CA LYS A 75 10.29 -3.85 1.36
C LYS A 75 9.24 -2.75 1.39
N LEU A 76 7.99 -3.12 1.64
CA LEU A 76 6.88 -2.18 1.70
C LEU A 76 6.74 -1.57 3.09
N HIS A 77 6.51 -0.26 3.13
CA HIS A 77 6.01 0.45 4.30
C HIS A 77 4.48 0.38 4.32
N TRP A 78 3.94 -0.38 5.28
CA TRP A 78 2.50 -0.58 5.43
C TRP A 78 1.87 0.59 6.19
N CYS A 79 0.92 1.27 5.54
CA CYS A 79 0.15 2.35 6.13
C CYS A 79 -1.30 1.90 6.30
N VAL A 80 -1.77 1.93 7.54
CA VAL A 80 -3.15 1.61 7.88
C VAL A 80 -4.01 2.87 7.68
N THR A 81 -5.08 2.76 6.90
CA THR A 81 -5.98 3.88 6.58
C THR A 81 -7.20 3.98 7.50
N ASP A 82 -7.30 3.13 8.52
CA ASP A 82 -8.34 3.20 9.55
C ASP A 82 -8.01 4.25 10.61
N ASN A 83 -9.04 4.90 11.14
CA ASN A 83 -8.94 5.84 12.28
C ASN A 83 -7.88 6.93 12.07
N LEU A 84 -7.73 7.42 10.84
CA LEU A 84 -6.84 8.53 10.53
C LEU A 84 -7.22 9.76 11.35
N ILE A 85 -6.20 10.48 11.83
CA ILE A 85 -6.41 11.73 12.54
C ILE A 85 -6.96 12.75 11.54
N ASN A 86 -7.97 13.51 11.96
CA ASN A 86 -8.49 14.61 11.16
C ASN A 86 -7.35 15.58 10.82
N PRO A 87 -7.24 16.02 9.56
CA PRO A 87 -6.24 17.00 9.22
C PRO A 87 -6.48 18.30 10.03
N PRO A 88 -5.42 19.09 10.30
CA PRO A 88 -5.55 20.43 10.87
C PRO A 88 -6.55 21.30 10.08
N LYS A 89 -7.21 22.26 10.74
CA LYS A 89 -8.20 23.15 10.09
C LYS A 89 -7.59 23.99 8.96
N ASP A 90 -6.32 24.33 9.10
CA ASP A 90 -5.51 25.10 8.16
C ASP A 90 -4.73 24.20 7.18
N TRP A 91 -5.00 22.89 7.17
CA TRP A 91 -4.34 21.98 6.27
C TRP A 91 -4.60 22.35 4.81
N GLN A 92 -3.52 22.49 4.06
CA GLN A 92 -3.56 22.62 2.62
C GLN A 92 -2.87 21.42 1.99
N PRO A 93 -3.41 20.88 0.88
CA PRO A 93 -2.73 19.81 0.18
C PRO A 93 -1.35 20.30 -0.28
N PRO A 94 -0.30 19.46 -0.16
CA PRO A 94 1.01 19.79 -0.71
C PRO A 94 0.88 20.17 -2.19
N PRO A 95 1.68 21.12 -2.69
CA PRO A 95 1.74 21.40 -4.11
C PRO A 95 1.99 20.10 -4.87
N LYS A 96 1.22 19.83 -5.92
CA LYS A 96 1.37 18.59 -6.71
C LYS A 96 2.83 18.42 -7.12
N LEU A 97 3.49 17.41 -6.56
CA LEU A 97 4.88 17.12 -6.87
C LEU A 97 4.99 16.78 -8.36
N ARG A 98 5.92 17.42 -9.08
CA ARG A 98 6.22 17.08 -10.48
C ARG A 98 6.91 15.72 -10.61
N THR A 99 7.37 15.14 -9.50
CA THR A 99 8.02 13.82 -9.45
C THR A 99 7.02 12.77 -8.95
N ILE A 100 6.58 11.90 -9.85
CA ILE A 100 5.61 10.82 -9.59
C ILE A 100 6.20 9.83 -8.57
N ARG A 101 5.67 9.81 -7.35
CA ARG A 101 5.77 8.64 -6.47
C ARG A 101 4.59 7.71 -6.78
N ARG A 102 4.71 6.40 -6.54
CA ARG A 102 3.66 5.41 -6.85
C ARG A 102 3.37 4.57 -5.59
N PRO A 103 2.21 4.70 -4.93
CA PRO A 103 1.85 3.89 -3.77
C PRO A 103 1.01 2.67 -4.20
N ILE A 104 1.03 1.59 -3.43
CA ILE A 104 0.13 0.46 -3.61
C ILE A 104 -1.18 0.75 -2.89
N LEU A 105 -2.29 0.32 -3.50
CA LEU A 105 -3.59 0.21 -2.84
C LEU A 105 -4.00 -1.25 -2.73
N ARG A 106 -4.58 -1.62 -1.59
CA ARG A 106 -5.32 -2.86 -1.41
C ARG A 106 -6.67 -2.59 -0.77
#